data_AF-A0A085BMY2-F1
#
_entry.id   AF-A0A085BMY2-F1
#
_cell.length_a   1.000
_cell.length_b   1.000
_cell.length_c   1.000
_cell.angle_alpha   90.00
_cell.angle_beta   90.00
_cell.angle_gamma   90.00
#
_symmetry.space_group_name_H-M   'P 1'
#
loop_
_entity.id
_entity.type
_entity.pdbx_description
1 polymer ?
#
loop_
_entity_poly.entity_id
_entity_poly.type
_entity_poly.pdbx_seq_one_letter_code
_entity_poly.pdbx_strand_id
1 'polypeptide(L)'
;MKYYFKIFLLSVGIGVVNILMYLFLLQFQIVQNSSYVPQEAFDIFLILVAIPVQFLILALVAYVSKKNKQTVLMTSGLFVIACLLLILINTNEERSTFNKEQVYRSTEKYDYQQGIATPEGYPIKLLSNSEFTLAVKGHRNPYTLLETSKVYSTNWGNAESTFKSSEDGDVVLPDSLKLYWFSFLENKYYGLRTKLDKTKISNYFKKGYPRDMSGNLDRMITADYQDLNAGIAPGGDVILWISGASETREISVFKAKEMNINQFKAEDIVQADEIKKVLSDTCKCKDDLQQRRIVHNNQKIPFGIWTNQYREKYNWKVDLGKIRPTKSELEFYFYNGENFSFFDEEVIKSRHQNQVVPSYIIFHFFNNKDEYKAFFQFDEEEIYNNFKTLTKENRNEPLDIVLNFNEDFTTATVKIKSKNKTLDFTKMKTLQIRKD
;
A
#
# COMPACT_ATOMS: atom_id res chain seq x y z
N MET A 1 -56.94 24.11 -36.37
CA MET A 1 -55.61 23.84 -36.98
C MET A 1 -54.59 24.96 -36.73
N LYS A 2 -54.87 26.23 -37.12
CA LYS A 2 -53.91 27.35 -37.00
C LYS A 2 -53.36 27.63 -35.58
N TYR A 3 -54.12 27.37 -34.51
CA TYR A 3 -53.69 27.65 -33.14
C TYR A 3 -52.69 26.62 -32.59
N TYR A 4 -52.98 25.32 -32.72
CA TYR A 4 -52.06 24.26 -32.29
C TYR A 4 -50.78 24.22 -33.15
N PHE A 5 -50.86 24.62 -34.42
CA PHE A 5 -49.66 24.84 -35.24
C PHE A 5 -48.75 25.94 -34.66
N LYS A 6 -49.32 27.02 -34.10
CA LYS A 6 -48.53 28.05 -33.39
C LYS A 6 -47.91 27.52 -32.10
N ILE A 7 -48.59 26.64 -31.37
CA ILE A 7 -48.04 25.98 -30.17
C ILE A 7 -46.89 25.03 -30.54
N PHE A 8 -47.04 24.29 -31.64
CA PHE A 8 -45.96 23.46 -32.17
C PHE A 8 -44.73 24.29 -32.54
N LEU A 9 -44.92 25.38 -33.29
CA LEU A 9 -43.83 26.31 -33.62
C LEU A 9 -43.19 26.94 -32.38
N LEU A 10 -43.99 27.25 -31.35
CA LEU A 10 -43.48 27.75 -30.06
C LEU A 10 -42.61 26.70 -29.36
N SER A 11 -43.02 25.43 -29.36
CA SER A 11 -42.23 24.33 -28.81
C SER A 11 -40.93 24.12 -29.57
N VAL A 12 -40.96 24.19 -30.90
CA VAL A 12 -39.74 24.16 -31.74
C VAL A 12 -38.83 25.35 -31.42
N GLY A 13 -39.41 26.55 -31.27
CA GLY A 13 -38.67 27.75 -30.88
C GLY A 13 -37.97 27.62 -29.53
N ILE A 14 -38.65 27.04 -28.53
CA ILE A 14 -38.05 26.71 -27.22
C ILE A 14 -36.89 25.72 -27.39
N GLY A 15 -37.08 24.66 -28.19
CA GLY A 15 -36.01 23.70 -28.50
C GLY A 15 -34.79 24.36 -29.14
N VAL A 16 -34.98 25.24 -30.12
CA VAL A 16 -33.90 26.00 -30.76
C VAL A 16 -33.19 26.90 -29.77
N VAL A 17 -33.92 27.63 -28.92
CA VAL A 17 -33.35 28.48 -27.87
C VAL A 17 -32.51 27.63 -26.90
N ASN A 18 -33.02 26.47 -26.47
CA ASN A 18 -32.28 25.57 -25.58
C ASN A 18 -31.01 25.01 -26.24
N ILE A 19 -31.04 24.65 -27.54
CA ILE A 19 -29.85 24.22 -28.29
C ILE A 19 -28.83 25.37 -28.38
N LEU A 20 -29.27 26.58 -28.71
CA LEU A 20 -28.38 27.75 -28.78
C LEU A 20 -27.77 28.07 -27.42
N MET A 21 -28.55 27.99 -26.34
CA MET A 21 -28.06 28.16 -24.97
C MET A 21 -27.05 27.07 -24.58
N TYR A 22 -27.33 25.81 -24.93
CA TYR A 22 -26.41 24.69 -24.74
C TYR A 22 -25.08 24.91 -25.49
N LEU A 23 -25.14 25.26 -26.78
CA LEU A 23 -23.97 25.55 -27.60
C LEU A 23 -23.18 26.78 -27.11
N PHE A 24 -23.85 27.81 -26.61
CA PHE A 24 -23.21 28.99 -26.04
C PHE A 24 -22.49 28.66 -24.72
N LEU A 25 -23.12 27.86 -23.86
CA LEU A 25 -22.49 27.34 -22.63
C LEU A 25 -21.31 26.39 -22.95
N LEU A 26 -21.41 25.61 -24.03
CA LEU A 26 -20.32 24.79 -24.57
C LEU A 26 -19.16 25.62 -25.11
N GLN A 27 -19.41 26.76 -25.78
CA GLN A 27 -18.32 27.65 -26.23
C GLN A 27 -17.49 28.19 -25.06
N PHE A 28 -18.10 28.44 -23.90
CA PHE A 28 -17.36 28.73 -22.67
C PHE A 28 -16.54 27.53 -22.14
N GLN A 29 -16.87 26.29 -22.54
CA GLN A 29 -16.14 25.07 -22.17
C GLN A 29 -14.99 24.77 -23.13
N ILE A 30 -15.16 24.96 -24.44
CA ILE A 30 -14.15 24.63 -25.47
C ILE A 30 -12.92 25.56 -25.41
N VAL A 31 -13.05 26.77 -24.87
CA VAL A 31 -11.93 27.73 -24.74
C VAL A 31 -10.86 27.28 -23.72
N GLN A 32 -11.06 26.18 -22.99
CA GLN A 32 -10.00 25.51 -22.23
C GLN A 32 -9.96 24.00 -22.50
N ASN A 33 -9.36 23.63 -23.63
CA ASN A 33 -8.83 22.30 -23.98
C ASN A 33 -9.73 21.08 -23.72
N SER A 34 -10.56 20.71 -24.71
CA SER A 34 -10.93 19.30 -24.91
C SER A 34 -11.40 19.02 -26.34
N SER A 35 -10.73 18.08 -27.02
CA SER A 35 -11.25 17.38 -28.19
C SER A 35 -12.06 16.16 -27.73
N TYR A 36 -13.26 16.39 -27.21
CA TYR A 36 -14.27 15.35 -26.98
C TYR A 36 -15.55 15.89 -27.63
N VAL A 37 -16.04 15.19 -28.65
CA VAL A 37 -17.25 15.50 -29.45
C VAL A 37 -18.29 14.34 -29.49
N PRO A 38 -18.14 13.16 -28.86
CA PRO A 38 -19.23 12.16 -28.89
C PRO A 38 -20.41 12.40 -27.94
N GLN A 39 -20.23 13.07 -26.80
CA GLN A 39 -21.22 13.06 -25.71
C GLN A 39 -22.20 14.23 -25.82
N GLU A 40 -21.75 15.34 -26.39
CA GLU A 40 -22.50 16.57 -26.64
C GLU A 40 -23.59 16.38 -27.71
N ALA A 41 -23.36 15.46 -28.65
CA ALA A 41 -24.34 15.07 -29.65
C ALA A 41 -25.55 14.36 -29.03
N PHE A 42 -25.35 13.64 -27.92
CA PHE A 42 -26.43 12.97 -27.19
C PHE A 42 -27.34 13.97 -26.48
N ASP A 43 -26.79 15.03 -25.89
CA ASP A 43 -27.58 16.08 -25.25
C ASP A 43 -28.42 16.88 -26.27
N ILE A 44 -27.84 17.20 -27.43
CA ILE A 44 -28.60 17.83 -28.52
C ILE A 44 -29.74 16.91 -28.97
N PHE A 45 -29.48 15.61 -29.09
CA PHE A 45 -30.52 14.62 -29.39
C PHE A 45 -31.63 14.60 -28.33
N LEU A 46 -31.28 14.62 -27.04
CA LEU A 46 -32.27 14.68 -25.95
C LEU A 46 -33.11 15.97 -26.01
N ILE A 47 -32.49 17.12 -26.32
CA ILE A 47 -33.23 18.38 -26.50
C ILE A 47 -34.21 18.28 -27.67
N LEU A 48 -33.83 17.63 -28.77
CA LEU A 48 -34.72 17.40 -29.93
C LEU A 48 -35.89 16.46 -29.58
N VAL A 49 -35.62 15.38 -28.83
CA VAL A 49 -36.66 14.43 -28.35
C VAL A 49 -37.61 15.08 -27.34
N ALA A 50 -37.18 16.14 -26.64
CA ALA A 50 -38.05 16.88 -25.71
C ALA A 50 -39.11 17.75 -26.43
N ILE A 51 -38.90 18.12 -27.69
CA ILE A 51 -39.81 19.04 -28.43
C ILE A 51 -41.24 18.46 -28.55
N PRO A 52 -41.46 17.20 -28.96
CA PRO A 52 -42.81 16.60 -28.98
C PRO A 52 -43.48 16.57 -27.60
N VAL A 53 -42.73 16.28 -26.54
CA VAL A 53 -43.24 16.22 -25.16
C VAL A 53 -43.66 17.61 -24.69
N GLN A 54 -42.81 18.61 -24.91
CA GLN A 54 -43.10 20.02 -24.63
C GLN A 54 -44.36 20.49 -25.38
N PHE A 55 -44.50 20.10 -26.65
CA PHE A 55 -45.69 20.43 -27.44
C PHE A 55 -46.97 19.88 -26.82
N LEU A 56 -46.97 18.61 -26.38
CA LEU A 56 -48.13 18.00 -25.74
C LEU A 56 -48.50 18.71 -24.43
N ILE A 57 -47.51 19.06 -23.61
CA ILE A 57 -47.75 19.79 -22.36
C ILE A 57 -48.29 21.20 -22.63
N LEU A 58 -47.71 21.93 -23.59
CA LEU A 58 -48.20 23.26 -23.97
C LEU A 58 -49.61 23.21 -24.57
N ALA A 59 -49.93 22.17 -25.34
CA ALA A 59 -51.26 21.96 -25.89
C ALA A 59 -52.29 21.66 -24.78
N LEU A 60 -51.93 20.86 -23.78
CA LEU A 60 -52.76 20.59 -22.61
C LEU A 60 -52.99 21.85 -21.77
N VAL A 61 -51.92 22.61 -21.48
CA VAL A 61 -52.02 23.88 -20.75
C VAL A 61 -52.87 24.88 -21.51
N ALA A 62 -52.72 24.97 -22.84
CA ALA A 62 -53.57 25.83 -23.66
C ALA A 62 -55.04 25.39 -23.68
N TYR A 63 -55.32 24.09 -23.61
CA TYR A 63 -56.67 23.56 -23.48
C TYR A 63 -57.30 23.93 -22.12
N VAL A 64 -56.62 23.62 -21.02
CA VAL A 64 -57.09 23.88 -19.64
C VAL A 64 -57.25 25.37 -19.35
N SER A 65 -56.32 26.20 -19.84
CA SER A 65 -56.35 27.66 -19.65
C SER A 65 -57.32 28.39 -20.61
N LYS A 66 -58.15 27.67 -21.36
CA LYS A 66 -59.06 28.23 -22.39
C LYS A 66 -58.32 29.15 -23.38
N LYS A 67 -57.11 28.75 -23.79
CA LYS A 67 -56.23 29.47 -24.73
C LYS A 67 -55.74 30.83 -24.24
N ASN A 68 -55.63 31.01 -22.92
CA ASN A 68 -55.03 32.22 -22.34
C ASN A 68 -53.56 32.35 -22.79
N LYS A 69 -53.27 33.40 -23.55
CA LYS A 69 -51.93 33.67 -24.09
C LYS A 69 -50.88 33.83 -22.99
N GLN A 70 -51.24 34.47 -21.88
CA GLN A 70 -50.31 34.75 -20.79
C GLN A 70 -49.89 33.46 -20.06
N THR A 71 -50.83 32.54 -19.83
CA THR A 71 -50.54 31.24 -19.20
C THR A 71 -49.64 30.38 -20.07
N VAL A 72 -49.89 30.34 -21.39
CA VAL A 72 -49.02 29.61 -22.33
C VAL A 72 -47.62 30.24 -22.37
N LEU A 73 -47.52 31.57 -22.41
CA LEU A 73 -46.24 32.28 -22.42
C LEU A 73 -45.43 32.05 -21.13
N MET A 74 -46.07 32.10 -19.96
CA MET A 74 -45.42 31.81 -18.68
C MET A 74 -44.91 30.37 -18.62
N THR A 75 -45.71 29.41 -19.09
CA THR A 75 -45.31 27.99 -19.13
C THR A 75 -44.13 27.77 -20.08
N SER A 76 -44.12 28.44 -21.24
CA SER A 76 -42.99 28.43 -22.16
C SER A 76 -41.71 29.00 -21.53
N GLY A 77 -41.82 30.11 -20.80
CA GLY A 77 -40.69 30.69 -20.05
C GLY A 77 -40.15 29.74 -18.98
N LEU A 78 -41.04 29.05 -18.25
CA LEU A 78 -40.65 28.04 -17.27
C LEU A 78 -39.91 26.86 -17.90
N PHE A 79 -40.28 26.42 -19.11
CA PHE A 79 -39.54 25.36 -19.81
C PHE A 79 -38.12 25.78 -20.17
N VAL A 80 -37.91 27.01 -20.65
CA VAL A 80 -36.57 27.54 -20.94
C VAL A 80 -35.73 27.62 -19.66
N ILE A 81 -36.30 28.11 -18.55
CA ILE A 81 -35.61 28.21 -17.26
C ILE A 81 -35.27 26.82 -16.71
N ALA A 82 -36.21 25.86 -16.76
CA ALA A 82 -36.00 24.50 -16.30
C ALA A 82 -34.90 23.79 -17.11
N CYS A 83 -34.92 23.93 -18.44
CA CYS A 83 -33.86 23.40 -19.31
C CYS A 83 -32.51 24.05 -19.01
N LEU A 84 -32.45 25.37 -18.80
CA LEU A 84 -31.21 26.05 -18.40
C LEU A 84 -30.67 25.50 -17.08
N LEU A 85 -31.52 25.33 -16.07
CA LEU A 85 -31.11 24.78 -14.77
C LEU A 85 -30.57 23.35 -14.90
N LEU A 86 -31.23 22.50 -15.70
CA LEU A 86 -30.77 21.13 -15.97
C LEU A 86 -29.42 21.09 -16.69
N ILE A 87 -29.24 21.94 -17.72
CA ILE A 87 -27.97 22.08 -18.44
C ILE A 87 -26.86 22.54 -17.47
N LEU A 88 -27.14 23.53 -16.61
CA LEU A 88 -26.18 24.02 -15.64
C LEU A 88 -25.78 22.96 -14.59
N ILE A 89 -26.72 22.11 -14.17
CA ILE A 89 -26.44 21.03 -13.20
C ILE A 89 -25.56 19.95 -13.86
N ASN A 90 -25.96 19.44 -15.03
CA ASN A 90 -25.22 18.38 -15.73
C ASN A 90 -23.81 18.83 -16.11
N THR A 91 -23.67 20.06 -16.64
CA THR A 91 -22.35 20.59 -17.02
C THR A 91 -21.39 20.73 -15.83
N ASN A 92 -21.88 21.01 -14.63
CA ASN A 92 -21.03 21.06 -13.43
C ASN A 92 -20.51 19.67 -13.02
N GLU A 93 -21.36 18.65 -13.11
CA GLU A 93 -21.00 17.26 -12.80
C GLU A 93 -19.99 16.71 -13.83
N GLU A 94 -20.22 16.97 -15.11
CA GLU A 94 -19.33 16.59 -16.21
C GLU A 94 -17.96 17.28 -16.10
N ARG A 95 -17.93 18.59 -15.81
CA ARG A 95 -16.69 19.33 -15.55
C ARG A 95 -15.94 18.76 -14.35
N SER A 96 -16.65 18.44 -13.27
CA SER A 96 -16.03 17.82 -12.10
C SER A 96 -15.39 16.47 -12.46
N THR A 97 -16.08 15.65 -13.24
CA THR A 97 -15.62 14.34 -13.69
C THR A 97 -14.41 14.47 -14.62
N PHE A 98 -14.47 15.36 -15.60
CA PHE A 98 -13.36 15.64 -16.51
C PHE A 98 -12.13 16.16 -15.76
N ASN A 99 -12.29 17.13 -14.86
CA ASN A 99 -11.18 17.67 -14.07
C ASN A 99 -10.53 16.59 -13.20
N LYS A 100 -11.32 15.72 -12.56
CA LYS A 100 -10.79 14.56 -11.80
C LYS A 100 -10.01 13.61 -12.71
N GLU A 101 -10.53 13.32 -13.90
CA GLU A 101 -9.87 12.46 -14.87
C GLU A 101 -8.56 13.07 -15.40
N GLN A 102 -8.51 14.38 -15.66
CA GLN A 102 -7.28 15.07 -16.04
C GLN A 102 -6.24 15.00 -14.93
N VAL A 103 -6.63 15.26 -13.68
CA VAL A 103 -5.74 15.13 -12.52
C VAL A 103 -5.26 13.68 -12.38
N TYR A 104 -6.13 12.69 -12.53
CA TYR A 104 -5.76 11.28 -12.48
C TYR A 104 -4.76 10.93 -13.58
N ARG A 105 -4.99 11.36 -14.81
CA ARG A 105 -4.09 11.14 -15.96
C ARG A 105 -2.72 11.76 -15.76
N SER A 106 -2.65 12.99 -15.25
CA SER A 106 -1.38 13.68 -14.98
C SER A 106 -0.68 13.23 -13.70
N THR A 107 -1.37 12.49 -12.82
CA THR A 107 -0.77 11.98 -11.59
C THR A 107 0.13 10.78 -11.90
N GLU A 108 1.27 10.74 -11.23
CA GLU A 108 2.23 9.65 -11.30
C GLU A 108 1.63 8.32 -10.83
N LYS A 109 1.99 7.24 -11.54
CA LYS A 109 1.46 5.89 -11.35
C LYS A 109 2.61 4.89 -11.37
N TYR A 110 2.42 3.77 -10.69
CA TYR A 110 3.37 2.68 -10.60
C TYR A 110 2.65 1.33 -10.68
N ASP A 111 3.36 0.29 -11.12
CA ASP A 111 2.93 -1.08 -10.94
C ASP A 111 3.42 -1.58 -9.57
N TYR A 112 2.49 -1.79 -8.63
CA TYR A 112 2.76 -2.28 -7.29
C TYR A 112 1.63 -3.12 -6.71
N GLN A 113 1.98 -3.94 -5.72
CA GLN A 113 1.06 -4.77 -4.97
C GLN A 113 0.85 -4.20 -3.58
N GLN A 114 -0.24 -4.63 -2.95
CA GLN A 114 -0.50 -4.34 -1.55
C GLN A 114 -0.61 -5.64 -0.80
N GLY A 115 -0.01 -5.70 0.39
CA GLY A 115 0.06 -6.93 1.16
C GLY A 115 -0.12 -6.73 2.65
N ILE A 116 -0.40 -7.84 3.32
CA ILE A 116 -0.54 -7.92 4.76
C ILE A 116 0.47 -8.90 5.30
N ALA A 117 1.19 -8.49 6.34
CA ALA A 117 2.05 -9.39 7.10
C ALA A 117 1.63 -9.42 8.56
N THR A 118 1.86 -10.55 9.23
CA THR A 118 1.72 -10.68 10.68
C THR A 118 2.94 -11.36 11.25
N PRO A 119 3.26 -11.16 12.55
CA PRO A 119 4.23 -11.99 13.22
C PRO A 119 3.81 -13.46 13.18
N GLU A 120 4.79 -14.34 13.08
CA GLU A 120 4.55 -15.78 13.10
C GLU A 120 3.75 -16.17 14.36
N GLY A 121 2.69 -16.95 14.18
CA GLY A 121 1.82 -17.36 15.28
C GLY A 121 0.87 -16.26 15.81
N TYR A 122 0.74 -15.12 15.12
CA TYR A 122 -0.26 -14.09 15.41
C TYR A 122 -1.33 -14.02 14.30
N PRO A 123 -2.32 -14.92 14.32
CA PRO A 123 -3.39 -14.92 13.34
C PRO A 123 -4.34 -13.74 13.54
N ILE A 124 -4.68 -13.07 12.44
CA ILE A 124 -5.70 -12.01 12.38
C ILE A 124 -6.67 -12.24 11.22
N LYS A 125 -7.89 -11.71 11.33
CA LYS A 125 -8.84 -11.63 10.22
C LYS A 125 -9.13 -10.18 9.92
N LEU A 126 -8.88 -9.74 8.69
CA LEU A 126 -9.28 -8.41 8.26
C LEU A 126 -10.80 -8.35 8.17
N LEU A 127 -11.34 -7.17 8.49
CA LEU A 127 -12.78 -6.87 8.45
C LEU A 127 -13.08 -5.95 7.28
N SER A 128 -14.36 -5.87 6.93
CA SER A 128 -14.86 -5.06 5.82
C SER A 128 -14.35 -3.61 5.87
N ASN A 129 -14.12 -3.03 4.69
CA ASN A 129 -13.58 -1.68 4.49
C ASN A 129 -12.10 -1.50 4.89
N SER A 130 -11.34 -2.59 5.06
CA SER A 130 -9.88 -2.54 5.11
C SER A 130 -9.32 -2.31 3.70
N GLU A 131 -8.60 -1.21 3.50
CA GLU A 131 -8.13 -0.78 2.17
C GLU A 131 -6.94 0.19 2.26
N PHE A 132 -6.11 0.18 1.22
CA PHE A 132 -5.30 1.35 0.88
C PHE A 132 -6.17 2.29 0.04
N THR A 133 -6.45 3.48 0.55
CA THR A 133 -7.36 4.43 -0.10
C THR A 133 -6.60 5.31 -1.09
N LEU A 134 -7.22 5.54 -2.26
CA LEU A 134 -6.77 6.49 -3.28
C LEU A 134 -7.63 7.77 -3.24
N ALA A 135 -7.00 8.93 -3.06
CA ALA A 135 -7.67 10.24 -3.09
C ALA A 135 -7.89 10.73 -4.52
N VAL A 136 -6.96 10.39 -5.42
CA VAL A 136 -7.07 10.71 -6.85
C VAL A 136 -7.62 9.48 -7.55
N LYS A 137 -8.80 9.63 -8.15
CA LYS A 137 -9.55 8.56 -8.80
C LYS A 137 -9.96 8.99 -10.22
N GLY A 138 -9.73 8.12 -11.19
CA GLY A 138 -10.22 8.25 -12.56
C GLY A 138 -11.56 7.55 -12.76
N HIS A 139 -11.99 7.41 -14.01
CA HIS A 139 -13.22 6.70 -14.34
C HIS A 139 -13.14 5.18 -14.07
N ARG A 140 -11.95 4.59 -14.28
CA ARG A 140 -11.64 3.20 -13.92
C ARG A 140 -10.55 3.21 -12.86
N ASN A 141 -10.90 2.82 -11.64
CA ASN A 141 -9.94 2.66 -10.56
C ASN A 141 -9.86 1.19 -10.21
N PRO A 142 -8.65 0.69 -9.92
CA PRO A 142 -8.50 -0.65 -9.37
C PRO A 142 -9.24 -0.75 -8.04
N TYR A 143 -9.69 -1.97 -7.74
CA TYR A 143 -10.26 -2.28 -6.45
C TYR A 143 -9.15 -2.48 -5.42
N THR A 144 -8.90 -1.50 -4.57
CA THR A 144 -7.83 -1.53 -3.57
C THR A 144 -8.28 -2.07 -2.21
N LEU A 145 -9.43 -2.77 -2.15
CA LEU A 145 -9.81 -3.45 -0.92
C LEU A 145 -8.89 -4.64 -0.68
N LEU A 146 -8.52 -4.79 0.58
CA LEU A 146 -7.78 -5.95 1.05
C LEU A 146 -8.73 -7.14 1.19
N GLU A 147 -8.21 -8.35 1.00
CA GLU A 147 -9.00 -9.56 1.14
C GLU A 147 -9.42 -9.78 2.61
N THR A 148 -10.71 -9.98 2.86
CA THR A 148 -11.29 -10.08 4.23
C THR A 148 -11.87 -11.46 4.53
N SER A 149 -11.96 -12.33 3.53
CA SER A 149 -12.56 -13.67 3.62
C SER A 149 -11.62 -14.74 4.17
N LYS A 150 -10.43 -14.36 4.64
CA LYS A 150 -9.39 -15.30 5.12
C LYS A 150 -8.76 -14.86 6.43
N VAL A 151 -8.02 -15.79 7.02
CA VAL A 151 -7.16 -15.56 8.19
C VAL A 151 -5.74 -15.32 7.69
N TYR A 152 -5.13 -14.23 8.10
CA TYR A 152 -3.72 -13.93 7.85
C TYR A 152 -2.88 -14.50 8.99
N SER A 153 -1.96 -15.39 8.66
CA SER A 153 -0.94 -15.93 9.56
C SER A 153 0.34 -16.12 8.77
N THR A 154 1.06 -15.02 8.55
CA THR A 154 2.25 -14.98 7.68
C THR A 154 3.53 -14.86 8.51
N ASN A 155 4.60 -14.32 7.91
CA ASN A 155 5.86 -14.04 8.57
C ASN A 155 6.11 -12.53 8.65
N TRP A 156 6.72 -12.07 9.74
CA TRP A 156 7.01 -10.66 9.94
C TRP A 156 7.96 -10.13 8.84
N GLY A 157 7.59 -9.01 8.20
CA GLY A 157 8.35 -8.44 7.08
C GLY A 157 8.14 -9.14 5.73
N ASN A 158 7.37 -10.24 5.67
CA ASN A 158 7.02 -10.94 4.44
C ASN A 158 5.50 -11.02 4.29
N ALA A 159 4.96 -10.15 3.44
CA ALA A 159 3.54 -9.97 3.29
C ALA A 159 2.95 -10.91 2.25
N GLU A 160 1.72 -11.34 2.50
CA GLU A 160 0.89 -11.96 1.49
C GLU A 160 0.19 -10.87 0.68
N SER A 161 0.34 -10.94 -0.65
CA SER A 161 -0.29 -10.00 -1.58
C SER A 161 -1.81 -10.19 -1.58
N THR A 162 -2.53 -9.09 -1.52
CA THR A 162 -4.00 -9.03 -1.51
C THR A 162 -4.56 -8.26 -2.69
N PHE A 163 -3.72 -7.49 -3.36
CA PHE A 163 -4.06 -6.66 -4.51
C PHE A 163 -2.81 -6.55 -5.40
N LYS A 164 -3.01 -6.59 -6.72
CA LYS A 164 -1.94 -6.50 -7.70
C LYS A 164 -2.35 -5.59 -8.85
N SER A 165 -1.69 -4.44 -9.00
CA SER A 165 -2.06 -3.47 -10.05
C SER A 165 -1.84 -3.96 -11.47
N SER A 166 -0.93 -4.91 -11.70
CA SER A 166 -0.62 -5.40 -13.06
C SER A 166 -1.84 -5.89 -13.84
N GLU A 167 -2.93 -6.27 -13.15
CA GLU A 167 -4.21 -6.66 -13.76
C GLU A 167 -5.01 -5.45 -14.31
N ASP A 168 -4.81 -4.27 -13.73
CA ASP A 168 -5.50 -3.01 -14.04
C ASP A 168 -4.58 -1.94 -14.69
N GLY A 169 -3.26 -2.21 -14.80
CA GLY A 169 -2.22 -1.29 -15.26
C GLY A 169 -1.61 -0.44 -14.14
N ASP A 170 -0.76 0.55 -14.46
CA ASP A 170 -0.13 1.40 -13.44
C ASP A 170 -1.17 2.19 -12.62
N VAL A 171 -1.01 2.22 -11.30
CA VAL A 171 -1.96 2.81 -10.36
C VAL A 171 -1.33 3.95 -9.56
N VAL A 172 -2.13 4.95 -9.22
CA VAL A 172 -1.71 6.05 -8.32
C VAL A 172 -1.41 5.52 -6.92
N LEU A 173 -0.38 6.05 -6.27
CA LEU A 173 -0.06 5.70 -4.87
C LEU A 173 -1.19 6.07 -3.89
N PRO A 174 -1.44 5.25 -2.85
CA PRO A 174 -2.46 5.52 -1.85
C PRO A 174 -2.06 6.69 -0.94
N ASP A 175 -3.05 7.48 -0.51
CA ASP A 175 -2.86 8.59 0.42
C ASP A 175 -3.16 8.21 1.87
N SER A 176 -3.90 7.12 2.09
CA SER A 176 -4.29 6.69 3.42
C SER A 176 -4.44 5.18 3.51
N LEU A 177 -4.30 4.67 4.72
CA LEU A 177 -4.47 3.27 5.07
C LEU A 177 -5.61 3.17 6.09
N LYS A 178 -6.59 2.31 5.78
CA LYS A 178 -7.65 1.89 6.70
C LYS A 178 -7.50 0.41 6.95
N LEU A 179 -7.39 0.02 8.21
CA LEU A 179 -7.35 -1.38 8.61
C LEU A 179 -8.34 -1.58 9.74
N TYR A 180 -9.15 -2.62 9.61
CA TYR A 180 -10.00 -3.13 10.66
C TYR A 180 -9.73 -4.62 10.75
N TRP A 181 -9.49 -5.14 11.94
CA TRP A 181 -9.21 -6.56 12.10
C TRP A 181 -9.66 -7.09 13.44
N PHE A 182 -9.86 -8.40 13.47
CA PHE A 182 -9.99 -9.18 14.68
C PHE A 182 -8.69 -9.94 14.94
N SER A 183 -8.17 -9.82 16.17
CA SER A 183 -7.04 -10.58 16.66
C SER A 183 -7.52 -11.81 17.40
N PHE A 184 -7.23 -13.00 16.85
CA PHE A 184 -7.67 -14.26 17.46
C PHE A 184 -6.99 -14.53 18.80
N LEU A 185 -5.72 -14.12 18.94
CA LEU A 185 -4.98 -14.30 20.18
C LEU A 185 -5.43 -13.38 21.30
N GLU A 186 -5.83 -12.17 20.96
CA GLU A 186 -6.25 -11.19 21.95
C GLU A 186 -7.77 -11.22 22.19
N ASN A 187 -8.52 -11.89 21.31
CA ASN A 187 -9.97 -11.85 21.24
C ASN A 187 -10.50 -10.40 21.22
N LYS A 188 -9.90 -9.57 20.36
CA LYS A 188 -10.13 -8.12 20.30
C LYS A 188 -10.24 -7.61 18.88
N TYR A 189 -11.02 -6.55 18.74
CA TYR A 189 -11.17 -5.80 17.51
C TYR A 189 -10.28 -4.56 17.53
N TYR A 190 -9.69 -4.24 16.39
CA TYR A 190 -8.83 -3.08 16.22
C TYR A 190 -9.23 -2.29 14.97
N GLY A 191 -8.99 -0.98 15.01
CA GLY A 191 -9.16 -0.09 13.88
C GLY A 191 -8.05 0.94 13.77
N LEU A 192 -7.59 1.12 12.54
CA LEU A 192 -6.62 2.14 12.15
C LEU A 192 -7.15 2.91 10.96
N ARG A 193 -7.06 4.24 11.04
CA ARG A 193 -7.19 5.14 9.89
C ARG A 193 -6.07 6.16 9.96
N THR A 194 -5.18 6.14 8.99
CA THR A 194 -4.00 7.01 8.96
C THR A 194 -3.71 7.54 7.56
N LYS A 195 -3.03 8.68 7.47
CA LYS A 195 -2.50 9.21 6.21
C LYS A 195 -1.11 8.61 5.96
N LEU A 196 -0.78 8.42 4.70
CA LEU A 196 0.51 7.92 4.24
C LEU A 196 1.36 9.06 3.68
N ASP A 197 2.67 8.99 3.90
CA ASP A 197 3.64 9.91 3.31
C ASP A 197 3.89 9.51 1.84
N LYS A 198 3.03 10.01 0.95
CA LYS A 198 3.14 9.75 -0.49
C LYS A 198 4.45 10.20 -1.09
N THR A 199 5.04 11.28 -0.57
CA THR A 199 6.33 11.79 -1.06
C THR A 199 7.44 10.82 -0.72
N LYS A 200 7.49 10.34 0.53
CA LYS A 200 8.46 9.32 0.94
C LYS A 200 8.30 8.04 0.12
N ILE A 201 7.07 7.55 -0.07
CA ILE A 201 6.79 6.35 -0.86
C ILE A 201 7.22 6.55 -2.33
N SER A 202 6.82 7.64 -2.98
CA SER A 202 7.19 7.95 -4.37
C SER A 202 8.71 8.03 -4.55
N ASN A 203 9.44 8.58 -3.58
CA ASN A 203 10.90 8.66 -3.64
C ASN A 203 11.55 7.27 -3.66
N TYR A 204 11.01 6.28 -2.96
CA TYR A 204 11.50 4.90 -3.03
C TYR A 204 11.22 4.28 -4.40
N PHE A 205 9.99 4.38 -4.91
CA PHE A 205 9.64 3.88 -6.24
C PHE A 205 10.52 4.48 -7.34
N LYS A 206 10.83 5.78 -7.28
CA LYS A 206 11.73 6.44 -8.25
C LYS A 206 13.19 6.02 -8.13
N LYS A 207 13.66 5.79 -6.90
CA LYS A 207 15.08 5.54 -6.63
C LYS A 207 15.46 4.09 -6.95
N GLY A 208 14.58 3.13 -6.67
CA GLY A 208 14.91 1.71 -6.72
C GLY A 208 16.02 1.32 -5.73
N TYR A 209 16.61 0.15 -5.93
CA TYR A 209 17.71 -0.40 -5.14
C TYR A 209 18.64 -1.29 -5.98
N PRO A 210 19.92 -1.43 -5.62
CA PRO A 210 20.84 -2.31 -6.33
C PRO A 210 20.49 -3.78 -6.14
N ARG A 211 20.54 -4.57 -7.22
CA ARG A 211 20.27 -6.01 -7.19
C ARG A 211 21.18 -6.77 -8.15
N ASP A 212 21.70 -7.91 -7.72
CA ASP A 212 22.36 -8.86 -8.60
C ASP A 212 21.34 -9.72 -9.37
N MET A 213 21.49 -9.79 -10.69
CA MET A 213 20.67 -10.62 -11.57
C MET A 213 21.32 -11.94 -11.97
N SER A 214 22.64 -12.08 -11.80
CA SER A 214 23.36 -13.28 -12.23
C SER A 214 23.59 -14.30 -11.12
N GLY A 215 23.46 -13.90 -9.86
CA GLY A 215 23.65 -14.75 -8.68
C GLY A 215 25.12 -14.97 -8.30
N ASN A 216 26.05 -14.38 -9.05
CA ASN A 216 27.51 -14.47 -8.90
C ASN A 216 28.18 -13.07 -8.87
N LEU A 217 27.38 -12.01 -8.64
CA LEU A 217 27.82 -10.62 -8.52
C LEU A 217 28.45 -10.03 -9.80
N ASP A 218 28.13 -10.56 -10.98
CA ASP A 218 28.59 -10.02 -12.28
C ASP A 218 27.63 -9.00 -12.89
N ARG A 219 26.34 -9.05 -12.55
CA ARG A 219 25.32 -8.24 -13.22
C ARG A 219 24.44 -7.48 -12.22
N MET A 220 24.97 -6.35 -11.77
CA MET A 220 24.23 -5.40 -10.95
C MET A 220 23.29 -4.54 -11.80
N ILE A 221 22.04 -4.43 -11.36
CA ILE A 221 21.04 -3.51 -11.91
C ILE A 221 20.43 -2.65 -10.80
N THR A 222 19.72 -1.58 -11.17
CA THR A 222 18.76 -0.93 -10.26
C THR A 222 17.40 -1.59 -10.46
N ALA A 223 16.91 -2.27 -9.43
CA ALA A 223 15.60 -2.90 -9.39
C ALA A 223 14.57 -1.96 -8.74
N ASP A 224 13.31 -2.12 -9.13
CA ASP A 224 12.22 -1.31 -8.62
C ASP A 224 11.61 -1.94 -7.36
N TYR A 225 11.10 -1.06 -6.49
CA TYR A 225 10.16 -1.47 -5.45
C TYR A 225 8.79 -1.75 -6.08
N GLN A 226 8.10 -2.77 -5.61
CA GLN A 226 6.85 -3.25 -6.21
C GLN A 226 5.78 -3.61 -5.20
N ASP A 227 6.01 -3.46 -3.89
CA ASP A 227 5.02 -3.84 -2.88
C ASP A 227 4.91 -2.79 -1.77
N LEU A 228 3.68 -2.53 -1.32
CA LEU A 228 3.35 -1.75 -0.12
C LEU A 228 2.65 -2.64 0.89
N ASN A 229 3.32 -2.90 2.00
CA ASN A 229 2.96 -3.96 2.91
C ASN A 229 2.63 -3.42 4.30
N ALA A 230 1.47 -3.78 4.85
CA ALA A 230 1.10 -3.45 6.22
C ALA A 230 1.31 -4.65 7.15
N GLY A 231 2.28 -4.55 8.05
CA GLY A 231 2.53 -5.48 9.13
C GLY A 231 1.64 -5.20 10.33
N ILE A 232 0.81 -6.15 10.74
CA ILE A 232 -0.10 -6.04 11.89
C ILE A 232 0.44 -6.91 13.02
N ALA A 233 0.85 -6.27 14.11
CA ALA A 233 1.40 -6.90 15.30
C ALA A 233 0.46 -6.81 16.52
N PRO A 234 0.67 -7.64 17.56
CA PRO A 234 -0.13 -7.61 18.77
C PRO A 234 -0.28 -6.24 19.42
N GLY A 235 -1.45 -6.02 20.03
CA GLY A 235 -1.74 -4.79 20.78
C GLY A 235 -2.03 -3.59 19.87
N GLY A 236 -2.32 -3.81 18.59
CA GLY A 236 -2.67 -2.74 17.66
C GLY A 236 -1.48 -2.09 16.94
N ASP A 237 -0.29 -2.66 16.99
CA ASP A 237 0.89 -2.11 16.31
C ASP A 237 0.81 -2.37 14.81
N VAL A 238 1.07 -1.33 14.00
CA VAL A 238 1.07 -1.46 12.52
C VAL A 238 2.33 -0.83 11.94
N ILE A 239 3.04 -1.56 11.10
CA ILE A 239 4.23 -1.10 10.38
C ILE A 239 3.91 -1.09 8.89
N LEU A 240 4.29 -0.02 8.18
CA LEU A 240 4.23 0.03 6.74
C LEU A 240 5.63 -0.19 6.17
N TRP A 241 5.78 -1.17 5.29
CA TRP A 241 6.98 -1.39 4.51
C TRP A 241 6.77 -1.10 3.03
N ILE A 242 7.88 -0.82 2.36
CA ILE A 242 8.01 -0.92 0.92
C ILE A 242 8.97 -2.06 0.60
N SER A 243 8.60 -2.93 -0.33
CA SER A 243 9.40 -4.10 -0.68
C SER A 243 9.58 -4.22 -2.19
N GLY A 244 10.68 -4.84 -2.58
CA GLY A 244 10.90 -5.43 -3.89
C GLY A 244 11.40 -6.86 -3.73
N ALA A 245 11.91 -7.44 -4.81
CA ALA A 245 12.36 -8.83 -4.86
C ALA A 245 13.44 -9.21 -3.82
N SER A 246 14.31 -8.29 -3.41
CA SER A 246 15.41 -8.57 -2.46
C SER A 246 15.72 -7.43 -1.49
N GLU A 247 14.83 -6.45 -1.37
CA GLU A 247 14.98 -5.35 -0.43
C GLU A 247 13.63 -4.96 0.18
N THR A 248 13.59 -4.75 1.49
CA THR A 248 12.41 -4.31 2.23
C THR A 248 12.81 -3.24 3.23
N ARG A 249 12.11 -2.10 3.21
CA ARG A 249 12.39 -0.92 4.05
C ARG A 249 11.18 -0.50 4.86
N GLU A 250 11.43 -0.08 6.10
CA GLU A 250 10.39 0.49 6.96
C GLU A 250 10.06 1.93 6.53
N ILE A 251 8.79 2.20 6.24
CA ILE A 251 8.29 3.52 5.84
C ILE A 251 7.74 4.27 7.04
N SER A 252 6.85 3.65 7.82
CA SER A 252 6.12 4.31 8.90
C SER A 252 5.60 3.31 9.92
N VAL A 253 5.30 3.79 11.12
CA VAL A 253 4.74 3.00 12.22
C VAL A 253 3.53 3.72 12.78
N PHE A 254 2.49 2.95 13.09
CA PHE A 254 1.20 3.43 13.54
C PHE A 254 0.70 2.58 14.72
N LYS A 255 -0.25 3.15 15.46
CA LYS A 255 -0.95 2.47 16.56
C LYS A 255 -2.45 2.51 16.29
N ALA A 256 -3.05 1.35 16.11
CA ALA A 256 -4.49 1.18 16.03
C ALA A 256 -5.13 1.28 17.42
N LYS A 257 -6.42 1.54 17.42
CA LYS A 257 -7.23 1.60 18.64
C LYS A 257 -8.05 0.33 18.76
N GLU A 258 -8.17 -0.18 19.98
CA GLU A 258 -9.16 -1.21 20.29
C GLU A 258 -10.57 -0.65 20.03
N MET A 259 -11.42 -1.47 19.41
CA MET A 259 -12.78 -1.10 19.02
C MET A 259 -13.79 -2.00 19.73
N ASN A 260 -14.98 -1.46 19.96
CA ASN A 260 -16.07 -2.24 20.53
C ASN A 260 -16.77 -3.05 19.42
N ILE A 261 -17.12 -4.30 19.71
CA ILE A 261 -17.83 -5.20 18.78
C ILE A 261 -19.11 -4.58 18.18
N ASN A 262 -19.81 -3.72 18.93
CA ASN A 262 -21.03 -3.05 18.48
C ASN A 262 -20.82 -2.01 17.38
N GLN A 263 -19.56 -1.68 17.04
CA GLN A 263 -19.21 -0.78 15.94
C GLN A 263 -19.13 -1.50 14.59
N PHE A 264 -19.19 -2.84 14.59
CA PHE A 264 -19.08 -3.67 13.41
C PHE A 264 -20.44 -4.24 13.00
N LYS A 265 -20.59 -4.48 11.69
CA LYS A 265 -21.76 -5.16 11.15
C LYS A 265 -21.73 -6.65 11.49
N ALA A 266 -22.88 -7.31 11.44
CA ALA A 266 -22.98 -8.74 11.73
C ALA A 266 -22.02 -9.61 10.90
N GLU A 267 -21.75 -9.23 9.65
CA GLU A 267 -20.81 -9.90 8.74
C GLU A 267 -19.35 -9.87 9.21
N ASP A 268 -18.96 -8.84 9.98
CA ASP A 268 -17.61 -8.67 10.52
C ASP A 268 -17.47 -9.29 11.93
N ILE A 269 -18.55 -9.82 12.50
CA ILE A 269 -18.51 -10.45 13.82
C ILE A 269 -17.98 -11.88 13.68
N VAL A 270 -16.75 -12.10 14.16
CA VAL A 270 -16.11 -13.41 14.22
C VAL A 270 -16.82 -14.29 15.25
N GLN A 271 -17.24 -15.47 14.80
CA GLN A 271 -18.03 -16.38 15.61
C GLN A 271 -17.15 -17.21 16.56
N ALA A 272 -17.70 -17.64 17.70
CA ALA A 272 -16.94 -18.34 18.74
C ALA A 272 -16.39 -19.71 18.28
N ASP A 273 -17.08 -20.37 17.35
CA ASP A 273 -16.62 -21.62 16.71
C ASP A 273 -15.45 -21.36 15.75
N GLU A 274 -15.48 -20.26 14.98
CA GLU A 274 -14.36 -19.82 14.14
C GLU A 274 -13.11 -19.56 14.99
N ILE A 275 -13.26 -18.86 16.13
CA ILE A 275 -12.17 -18.62 17.08
C ILE A 275 -11.59 -19.96 17.55
N LYS A 276 -12.43 -20.88 18.03
CA LYS A 276 -11.97 -22.21 18.48
C LYS A 276 -11.25 -22.96 17.36
N LYS A 277 -11.76 -22.91 16.13
CA LYS A 277 -11.17 -23.60 14.97
C LYS A 277 -9.77 -23.06 14.68
N VAL A 278 -9.61 -21.74 14.54
CA VAL A 278 -8.32 -21.10 14.23
C VAL A 278 -7.30 -21.38 15.34
N LEU A 279 -7.71 -21.32 16.61
CA LEU A 279 -6.82 -21.55 17.75
C LEU A 279 -6.45 -23.04 17.95
N SER A 280 -7.27 -23.98 17.49
CA SER A 280 -7.04 -25.43 17.67
C SER A 280 -6.49 -26.16 16.45
N ASP A 281 -6.43 -25.52 15.28
CA ASP A 281 -5.93 -26.15 14.05
C ASP A 281 -4.40 -26.34 14.09
N THR A 282 -3.96 -27.60 14.12
CA THR A 282 -2.56 -28.04 14.24
C THR A 282 -1.97 -28.65 12.97
N CYS A 283 -2.68 -28.65 11.83
CA CYS A 283 -2.36 -29.61 10.75
C CYS A 283 -1.38 -29.07 9.68
N LYS A 284 -0.31 -29.84 9.39
CA LYS A 284 0.72 -29.53 8.37
C LYS A 284 0.33 -29.81 6.90
N CYS A 285 -0.90 -30.22 6.55
CA CYS A 285 -1.29 -30.41 5.14
C CYS A 285 -2.73 -29.96 4.77
N LYS A 286 -2.77 -29.12 3.71
CA LYS A 286 -3.64 -28.99 2.51
C LYS A 286 -5.14 -28.62 2.45
N ASP A 287 -5.94 -28.58 3.51
CA ASP A 287 -7.30 -27.96 3.43
C ASP A 287 -7.38 -26.62 4.19
N ASP A 288 -6.44 -25.80 3.76
CA ASP A 288 -6.13 -24.39 3.94
C ASP A 288 -6.99 -23.40 4.79
N LEU A 289 -6.33 -22.84 5.82
CA LEU A 289 -6.65 -21.58 6.55
C LEU A 289 -5.33 -20.76 6.72
N GLN A 290 -4.56 -20.69 5.62
CA GLN A 290 -3.12 -20.43 5.45
C GLN A 290 -2.38 -19.66 6.58
N GLN A 291 -1.64 -20.18 7.55
CA GLN A 291 -1.25 -21.53 7.92
C GLN A 291 -0.99 -21.53 9.46
N ARG A 292 -2.03 -21.95 10.19
CA ARG A 292 -2.06 -22.93 11.31
C ARG A 292 -0.99 -22.91 12.42
N ARG A 293 -1.55 -23.07 13.63
CA ARG A 293 -1.00 -23.08 14.99
C ARG A 293 -0.25 -21.81 15.42
N ILE A 294 -0.84 -21.16 16.41
CA ILE A 294 -0.13 -20.30 17.36
C ILE A 294 0.92 -21.15 18.08
N VAL A 295 2.18 -21.04 17.68
CA VAL A 295 3.30 -21.59 18.45
C VAL A 295 3.73 -20.52 19.45
N HIS A 296 2.86 -20.27 20.42
CA HIS A 296 3.16 -19.38 21.53
C HIS A 296 3.46 -20.17 22.81
N ASN A 297 3.37 -21.51 22.80
CA ASN A 297 3.72 -22.42 23.93
C ASN A 297 3.23 -21.93 25.31
N ASN A 298 2.01 -21.37 25.40
CA ASN A 298 1.44 -20.71 26.59
C ASN A 298 2.28 -19.56 27.19
N GLN A 299 3.24 -19.02 26.45
CA GLN A 299 3.96 -17.79 26.82
C GLN A 299 3.01 -16.57 26.72
N LYS A 300 3.39 -15.46 27.34
CA LYS A 300 2.63 -14.21 27.25
C LYS A 300 2.93 -13.48 25.95
N ILE A 301 1.91 -12.94 25.30
CA ILE A 301 2.06 -12.12 24.09
C ILE A 301 3.05 -10.98 24.37
N PRO A 302 4.15 -10.85 23.60
CA PRO A 302 5.17 -9.85 23.85
C PRO A 302 4.78 -8.49 23.24
N PHE A 303 3.79 -7.83 23.84
CA PHE A 303 3.30 -6.55 23.33
C PHE A 303 4.42 -5.50 23.16
N GLY A 304 4.40 -4.80 22.03
CA GLY A 304 5.27 -3.67 21.75
C GLY A 304 6.70 -3.99 21.31
N ILE A 305 7.13 -5.26 21.24
CA ILE A 305 8.50 -5.57 20.79
C ILE A 305 8.76 -5.10 19.35
N TRP A 306 7.77 -5.20 18.47
CA TRP A 306 7.86 -4.82 17.05
C TRP A 306 7.99 -3.31 16.83
N THR A 307 7.43 -2.48 17.71
CA THR A 307 7.51 -1.02 17.60
C THR A 307 8.59 -0.40 18.48
N ASN A 308 9.07 -1.15 19.47
CA ASN A 308 10.09 -0.73 20.43
C ASN A 308 11.42 -1.44 20.16
N GLN A 309 11.64 -2.61 20.77
CA GLN A 309 12.94 -3.30 20.77
C GLN A 309 13.49 -3.51 19.36
N TYR A 310 12.67 -4.00 18.42
CA TYR A 310 13.11 -4.32 17.06
C TYR A 310 13.51 -3.11 16.22
N ARG A 311 13.05 -1.92 16.63
CA ARG A 311 13.35 -0.66 15.97
C ARG A 311 14.44 0.13 16.69
N GLU A 312 14.99 -0.40 17.78
CA GLU A 312 16.13 0.22 18.45
C GLU A 312 17.32 0.26 17.50
N LYS A 313 17.84 1.48 17.29
CA LYS A 313 19.01 1.70 16.45
C LYS A 313 20.26 1.84 17.31
N TYR A 314 21.34 1.30 16.78
CA TYR A 314 22.68 1.34 17.35
C TYR A 314 23.66 1.78 16.27
N ASN A 315 24.76 2.41 16.67
CA ASN A 315 25.79 2.89 15.76
C ASN A 315 26.79 1.76 15.46
N TRP A 316 26.56 0.96 14.42
CA TRP A 316 27.40 -0.22 14.18
C TRP A 316 27.78 -0.41 12.71
N LYS A 317 28.79 -1.25 12.48
CA LYS A 317 29.21 -1.73 11.15
C LYS A 317 29.64 -3.19 11.19
N VAL A 318 29.81 -3.80 10.02
CA VAL A 318 30.47 -5.10 9.87
C VAL A 318 31.97 -4.89 9.65
N ASP A 319 32.79 -5.62 10.38
CA ASP A 319 34.23 -5.72 10.16
C ASP A 319 34.58 -7.14 9.68
N LEU A 320 35.10 -7.24 8.46
CA LEU A 320 35.53 -8.50 7.84
C LEU A 320 36.97 -8.90 8.24
N GLY A 321 37.57 -8.18 9.19
CA GLY A 321 38.92 -8.42 9.67
C GLY A 321 39.94 -8.27 8.54
N LYS A 322 40.65 -9.35 8.22
CA LYS A 322 41.70 -9.38 7.19
C LYS A 322 41.21 -9.81 5.80
N ILE A 323 39.94 -10.20 5.66
CA ILE A 323 39.43 -10.69 4.37
C ILE A 323 39.29 -9.54 3.41
N ARG A 324 39.78 -9.74 2.19
CA ARG A 324 39.68 -8.77 1.09
C ARG A 324 39.15 -9.52 -0.14
N PRO A 325 37.82 -9.65 -0.26
CA PRO A 325 37.22 -10.40 -1.37
C PRO A 325 37.37 -9.64 -2.68
N THR A 326 37.35 -10.34 -3.80
CA THR A 326 37.36 -9.72 -5.14
C THR A 326 35.99 -9.16 -5.52
N LYS A 327 34.93 -9.86 -5.09
CA LYS A 327 33.52 -9.43 -5.15
C LYS A 327 32.83 -9.84 -3.88
N SER A 328 31.87 -9.05 -3.43
CA SER A 328 31.12 -9.40 -2.23
C SER A 328 29.77 -8.75 -2.10
N GLU A 329 28.89 -9.45 -1.39
CA GLU A 329 27.61 -8.99 -0.92
C GLU A 329 27.48 -9.29 0.58
N LEU A 330 27.06 -8.30 1.36
CA LEU A 330 26.55 -8.49 2.72
C LEU A 330 25.04 -8.27 2.69
N GLU A 331 24.30 -9.36 2.76
CA GLU A 331 22.85 -9.34 2.88
C GLU A 331 22.46 -9.37 4.37
N PHE A 332 21.54 -8.50 4.75
CA PHE A 332 21.07 -8.34 6.11
C PHE A 332 19.57 -8.60 6.21
N TYR A 333 19.18 -9.33 7.24
CA TYR A 333 17.80 -9.42 7.70
C TYR A 333 17.72 -8.85 9.12
N PHE A 334 16.63 -8.14 9.42
CA PHE A 334 16.44 -7.46 10.70
C PHE A 334 15.17 -7.92 11.41
N TYR A 335 15.18 -7.82 12.74
CA TYR A 335 14.02 -8.19 13.54
C TYR A 335 12.78 -7.31 13.29
N ASN A 336 12.94 -6.08 12.80
CA ASN A 336 11.81 -5.23 12.41
C ASN A 336 11.23 -5.56 11.03
N GLY A 337 11.73 -6.61 10.35
CA GLY A 337 11.24 -7.06 9.05
C GLY A 337 11.90 -6.38 7.86
N GLU A 338 12.85 -5.46 8.07
CA GLU A 338 13.68 -4.94 6.98
C GLU A 338 14.64 -6.02 6.48
N ASN A 339 15.00 -5.92 5.20
CA ASN A 339 16.13 -6.64 4.61
C ASN A 339 16.76 -5.81 3.49
N PHE A 340 18.05 -5.95 3.29
CA PHE A 340 18.79 -5.30 2.22
C PHE A 340 20.23 -5.79 2.14
N SER A 341 20.89 -5.45 1.03
CA SER A 341 22.28 -5.82 0.78
C SER A 341 23.21 -4.60 0.65
N PHE A 342 24.46 -4.80 1.01
CA PHE A 342 25.59 -3.95 0.58
C PHE A 342 26.46 -4.73 -0.41
N PHE A 343 27.00 -4.05 -1.41
CA PHE A 343 27.81 -4.66 -2.47
C PHE A 343 29.22 -4.05 -2.52
N ASP A 344 30.22 -4.89 -2.80
CA ASP A 344 31.61 -4.55 -3.09
C ASP A 344 32.21 -3.43 -2.23
N GLU A 345 32.31 -2.20 -2.75
CA GLU A 345 32.93 -1.08 -2.06
C GLU A 345 32.19 -0.72 -0.77
N GLU A 346 30.86 -0.87 -0.71
CA GLU A 346 30.07 -0.62 0.50
C GLU A 346 30.38 -1.65 1.59
N VAL A 347 30.66 -2.89 1.20
CA VAL A 347 31.08 -3.97 2.10
C VAL A 347 32.48 -3.69 2.64
N ILE A 348 33.43 -3.35 1.77
CA ILE A 348 34.84 -3.13 2.16
C ILE A 348 35.00 -1.84 2.96
N LYS A 349 34.31 -0.77 2.55
CA LYS A 349 34.35 0.55 3.21
C LYS A 349 33.17 0.73 4.16
N SER A 350 32.72 -0.36 4.79
CA SER A 350 31.63 -0.34 5.77
C SER A 350 31.88 0.73 6.83
N ARG A 351 30.88 1.57 7.05
CA ARG A 351 30.93 2.70 7.99
C ARG A 351 29.95 2.45 9.11
N HIS A 352 30.27 2.98 10.28
CA HIS A 352 29.34 3.02 11.39
C HIS A 352 28.09 3.80 10.99
N GLN A 353 26.94 3.16 11.13
CA GLN A 353 25.64 3.74 10.82
C GLN A 353 24.65 3.42 11.93
N ASN A 354 23.75 4.37 12.20
CA ASN A 354 22.65 4.16 13.13
C ASN A 354 21.59 3.27 12.48
N GLN A 355 21.67 1.97 12.74
CA GLN A 355 20.83 0.95 12.15
C GLN A 355 20.24 0.02 13.20
N VAL A 356 19.16 -0.65 12.83
CA VAL A 356 18.51 -1.69 13.64
C VAL A 356 19.42 -2.91 13.81
N VAL A 357 19.11 -3.75 14.80
CA VAL A 357 19.90 -4.95 15.12
C VAL A 357 19.60 -6.08 14.13
N PRO A 358 20.61 -6.69 13.48
CA PRO A 358 20.38 -7.74 12.50
C PRO A 358 19.95 -9.04 13.19
N SER A 359 19.02 -9.77 12.58
CA SER A 359 18.68 -11.15 12.96
C SER A 359 19.54 -12.16 12.18
N TYR A 360 19.95 -11.82 10.97
CA TYR A 360 20.73 -12.68 10.09
C TYR A 360 21.65 -11.84 9.21
N ILE A 361 22.89 -12.30 9.04
CA ILE A 361 23.83 -11.77 8.04
C ILE A 361 24.25 -12.91 7.11
N ILE A 362 24.17 -12.69 5.81
CA ILE A 362 24.72 -13.58 4.80
C ILE A 362 25.86 -12.83 4.11
N PHE A 363 27.06 -13.39 4.18
CA PHE A 363 28.22 -12.86 3.49
C PHE A 363 28.54 -13.75 2.29
N HIS A 364 28.17 -13.29 1.10
CA HIS A 364 28.48 -13.93 -0.17
C HIS A 364 29.71 -13.26 -0.75
N PHE A 365 30.78 -14.01 -1.00
CA PHE A 365 32.03 -13.42 -1.46
C PHE A 365 32.86 -14.36 -2.32
N PHE A 366 33.70 -13.76 -3.16
CA PHE A 366 34.68 -14.45 -3.97
C PHE A 366 36.07 -14.25 -3.37
N ASN A 367 36.78 -15.36 -3.18
CA ASN A 367 38.20 -15.35 -2.89
C ASN A 367 38.94 -15.97 -4.09
N ASN A 368 39.63 -15.14 -4.85
CA ASN A 368 40.15 -15.49 -6.17
C ASN A 368 39.04 -15.95 -7.13
N LYS A 369 38.94 -17.25 -7.42
CA LYS A 369 37.94 -17.85 -8.31
C LYS A 369 36.87 -18.66 -7.59
N ASP A 370 37.04 -18.88 -6.29
CA ASP A 370 36.14 -19.70 -5.50
C ASP A 370 35.04 -18.83 -4.87
N GLU A 371 33.81 -19.29 -4.96
CA GLU A 371 32.61 -18.68 -4.37
C GLU A 371 32.35 -19.25 -2.98
N TYR A 372 32.06 -18.36 -2.03
CA TYR A 372 31.72 -18.72 -0.66
C TYR A 372 30.47 -17.98 -0.18
N LYS A 373 29.65 -18.66 0.63
CA LYS A 373 28.52 -18.06 1.35
C LYS A 373 28.61 -18.43 2.83
N ALA A 374 28.70 -17.42 3.68
CA ALA A 374 28.74 -17.57 5.12
C ALA A 374 27.47 -17.03 5.76
N PHE A 375 26.87 -17.83 6.63
CA PHE A 375 25.55 -17.63 7.21
C PHE A 375 25.67 -17.41 8.72
N PHE A 376 25.18 -16.28 9.22
CA PHE A 376 25.34 -15.84 10.62
C PHE A 376 23.99 -15.49 11.26
N GLN A 377 23.25 -16.49 11.75
CA GLN A 377 21.94 -16.27 12.37
C GLN A 377 22.09 -16.09 13.87
N PHE A 378 21.67 -14.92 14.37
CA PHE A 378 21.85 -14.55 15.76
C PHE A 378 20.73 -15.11 16.64
N ASP A 379 21.09 -15.42 17.88
CA ASP A 379 20.10 -15.55 18.95
C ASP A 379 19.64 -14.17 19.40
N GLU A 380 18.33 -13.98 19.49
CA GLU A 380 17.71 -12.69 19.74
C GLU A 380 18.06 -12.14 21.12
N GLU A 381 18.00 -12.98 22.15
CA GLU A 381 18.28 -12.55 23.51
C GLU A 381 19.77 -12.18 23.65
N GLU A 382 20.67 -13.03 23.13
CA GLU A 382 22.12 -12.77 23.18
C GLU A 382 22.49 -11.47 22.45
N ILE A 383 22.00 -11.25 21.23
CA ILE A 383 22.39 -10.07 20.46
C ILE A 383 21.90 -8.77 21.09
N TYR A 384 20.62 -8.67 21.49
CA TYR A 384 20.14 -7.46 22.14
C TYR A 384 20.84 -7.21 23.48
N ASN A 385 21.13 -8.26 24.26
CA ASN A 385 21.87 -8.11 25.51
C ASN A 385 23.30 -7.60 25.27
N ASN A 386 23.99 -8.10 24.24
CA ASN A 386 25.33 -7.64 23.90
C ASN A 386 25.33 -6.17 23.46
N PHE A 387 24.43 -5.77 22.55
CA PHE A 387 24.28 -4.38 22.12
C PHE A 387 23.94 -3.44 23.29
N LYS A 388 22.97 -3.80 24.14
CA LYS A 388 22.60 -3.03 25.33
C LYS A 388 23.75 -2.92 26.33
N THR A 389 24.50 -4.00 26.54
CA THR A 389 25.65 -4.03 27.46
C THR A 389 26.75 -3.08 26.98
N LEU A 390 27.09 -3.11 25.69
CA LEU A 390 28.17 -2.29 25.13
C LEU A 390 27.81 -0.81 24.98
N THR A 391 26.52 -0.47 24.93
CA THR A 391 26.03 0.92 24.78
C THR A 391 25.41 1.50 26.06
N LYS A 392 25.55 0.79 27.20
CA LYS A 392 24.94 1.19 28.48
C LYS A 392 25.40 2.59 28.94
N GLU A 393 26.67 2.92 28.75
CA GLU A 393 27.26 4.21 29.14
C GLU A 393 27.12 5.27 28.05
N ASN A 394 27.17 4.86 26.78
CA ASN A 394 27.05 5.73 25.63
C ASN A 394 26.16 5.07 24.56
N ARG A 395 24.97 5.62 24.33
CA ARG A 395 24.00 5.04 23.38
C ARG A 395 24.50 5.06 21.93
N ASN A 396 25.40 5.99 21.60
CA ASN A 396 25.99 6.14 20.27
C ASN A 396 27.40 5.54 20.17
N GLU A 397 27.80 4.70 21.14
CA GLU A 397 29.08 4.00 21.11
C GLU A 397 29.23 3.26 19.77
N PRO A 398 30.30 3.51 18.99
CA PRO A 398 30.55 2.79 17.75
C PRO A 398 30.84 1.31 18.04
N LEU A 399 30.10 0.42 17.38
CA LEU A 399 30.26 -1.03 17.53
C LEU A 399 30.67 -1.70 16.21
N ASP A 400 31.61 -2.62 16.29
CA ASP A 400 32.03 -3.48 15.19
C ASP A 400 31.48 -4.90 15.41
N ILE A 401 30.63 -5.39 14.50
CA ILE A 401 30.36 -6.83 14.38
C ILE A 401 31.49 -7.44 13.56
N VAL A 402 32.37 -8.18 14.22
CA VAL A 402 33.58 -8.74 13.61
C VAL A 402 33.31 -10.18 13.15
N LEU A 403 33.38 -10.40 11.84
CA LEU A 403 33.28 -11.72 11.21
C LEU A 403 34.70 -12.24 10.95
N ASN A 404 35.14 -13.22 11.72
CA ASN A 404 36.46 -13.83 11.56
C ASN A 404 36.34 -15.21 10.94
N PHE A 405 37.28 -15.54 10.05
CA PHE A 405 37.33 -16.80 9.33
C PHE A 405 38.73 -17.39 9.47
N ASN A 406 38.83 -18.72 9.40
CA ASN A 406 40.10 -19.39 9.21
C ASN A 406 40.60 -19.27 7.76
N GLU A 407 41.87 -19.62 7.52
CA GLU A 407 42.55 -19.39 6.23
C GLU A 407 41.93 -20.16 5.05
N ASP A 408 41.31 -21.30 5.31
CA ASP A 408 40.64 -22.17 4.33
C ASP A 408 39.13 -21.94 4.24
N PHE A 409 38.58 -20.97 5.00
CA PHE A 409 37.15 -20.63 5.02
C PHE A 409 36.22 -21.80 5.36
N THR A 410 36.67 -22.71 6.21
CA THR A 410 35.86 -23.85 6.71
C THR A 410 35.21 -23.57 8.06
N THR A 411 35.74 -22.61 8.82
CA THR A 411 35.20 -22.19 10.12
C THR A 411 35.16 -20.68 10.26
N ALA A 412 34.17 -20.18 10.99
CA ALA A 412 34.05 -18.76 11.32
C ALA A 412 33.76 -18.56 12.81
N THR A 413 34.04 -17.36 13.32
CA THR A 413 33.61 -16.89 14.64
C THR A 413 33.08 -15.47 14.53
N VAL A 414 32.11 -15.12 15.36
CA VAL A 414 31.52 -13.78 15.40
C VAL A 414 31.73 -13.16 16.76
N LYS A 415 32.13 -11.90 16.78
CA LYS A 415 32.29 -11.09 17.99
C LYS A 415 31.65 -9.73 17.78
N ILE A 416 31.28 -9.06 18.86
CA ILE A 416 30.92 -7.64 18.84
C ILE A 416 31.86 -6.84 19.73
N LYS A 417 32.39 -5.76 19.19
CA LYS A 417 33.46 -4.98 19.81
C LYS A 417 33.06 -3.50 19.91
N SER A 418 33.29 -2.93 21.08
CA SER A 418 33.33 -1.48 21.34
C SER A 418 34.78 -1.03 21.51
N LYS A 419 35.03 0.25 21.79
CA LYS A 419 36.38 0.76 22.05
C LYS A 419 37.10 0.01 23.19
N ASN A 420 36.38 -0.30 24.27
CA ASN A 420 36.96 -0.79 25.52
C ASN A 420 36.63 -2.26 25.84
N LYS A 421 35.67 -2.86 25.13
CA LYS A 421 35.14 -4.18 25.47
C LYS A 421 34.75 -4.97 24.22
N THR A 422 35.07 -6.26 24.25
CA THR A 422 34.68 -7.25 23.23
C THR A 422 33.83 -8.33 23.88
N LEU A 423 32.79 -8.77 23.19
CA LEU A 423 31.92 -9.88 23.58
C LEU A 423 31.86 -10.88 22.43
N ASP A 424 31.89 -12.17 22.76
CA ASP A 424 31.74 -13.25 21.79
C ASP A 424 30.27 -13.65 21.67
N PHE A 425 29.84 -14.05 20.47
CA PHE A 425 28.53 -14.69 20.30
C PHE A 425 28.68 -16.20 20.45
N THR A 426 27.96 -16.76 21.42
CA THR A 426 28.07 -18.18 21.80
C THR A 426 26.79 -18.97 21.55
N LYS A 427 25.66 -18.28 21.33
CA LYS A 427 24.34 -18.89 21.13
C LYS A 427 23.85 -18.74 19.68
N MET A 428 24.74 -18.52 18.72
CA MET A 428 24.39 -18.43 17.30
C MET A 428 23.46 -19.58 16.89
N LYS A 429 22.31 -19.26 16.29
CA LYS A 429 21.34 -20.25 15.80
C LYS A 429 21.88 -21.01 14.59
N THR A 430 22.59 -20.28 13.72
CA THR A 430 23.27 -20.82 12.54
C THR A 430 24.61 -20.11 12.39
N LEU A 431 25.67 -20.91 12.20
CA LEU A 431 27.00 -20.44 11.83
C LEU A 431 27.60 -21.46 10.87
N GLN A 432 27.53 -21.18 9.57
CA GLN A 432 27.93 -22.11 8.53
C GLN A 432 28.62 -21.37 7.37
N ILE A 433 29.61 -22.02 6.76
CA ILE A 433 30.19 -21.57 5.49
C ILE A 433 29.94 -22.67 4.45
N ARG A 434 29.53 -22.25 3.26
CA ARG A 434 29.37 -23.09 2.07
C ARG A 434 30.30 -22.59 0.98
N LYS A 435 30.99 -23.52 0.32
CA LYS A 435 31.71 -23.26 -0.92
C LYS A 435 30.82 -23.73 -2.07
N ASP A 436 30.56 -22.87 -3.04
CA ASP A 436 29.70 -23.14 -4.21
C ASP A 436 30.52 -23.62 -5.42
#